data_AF-A0AAU4VP15-F1
#
_entry.id   AF-A0AAU4VP15-F1
#
_cell.length_a   1.000
_cell.length_b   1.000
_cell.length_c   1.000
_cell.angle_alpha   90.00
_cell.angle_beta   90.00
_cell.angle_gamma   90.00
#
_symmetry.space_group_name_H-M   'P 1'
#
loop_
_entity.id
_entity.type
_entity.pdbx_description
1 polymer ?
#
loop_
_entity_poly.entity_id
_entity_poly.type
_entity_poly.pdbx_seq_one_letter_code
_entity_poly.pdbx_strand_id
1 'polypeptide(L)'
;MTTYERRHAPGPSRCLAAHPEDPTNCAGPRDAVIILDSHGDKAAGCEHHAARLLASLDGARVEPGSVPGAAARAFQAADSIRPFCWYMSAPRTESSQLSRAEDRSARNHRH
;
A
#
# COMPACT_ATOMS: atom_id res chain seq x y z
N MET A 1 -13.92 -9.14 -38.96
CA MET A 1 -13.60 -8.12 -37.94
C MET A 1 -14.13 -8.60 -36.59
N THR A 2 -13.28 -9.19 -35.75
CA THR A 2 -13.63 -9.57 -34.37
C THR A 2 -12.49 -9.16 -33.44
N THR A 3 -12.60 -7.97 -32.87
CA THR A 3 -11.67 -7.45 -31.86
C THR A 3 -12.22 -7.76 -30.48
N TYR A 4 -11.81 -8.86 -29.84
CA TYR A 4 -12.06 -9.04 -28.39
C TYR A 4 -11.15 -10.04 -27.69
N GLU A 5 -9.86 -10.06 -28.02
CA GLU A 5 -8.89 -10.74 -27.15
C GLU A 5 -7.72 -9.81 -26.88
N ARG A 6 -7.91 -8.91 -25.92
CA ARG A 6 -6.78 -8.31 -25.20
C ARG A 6 -6.10 -9.45 -24.45
N ARG A 7 -5.14 -10.10 -25.12
CA ARG A 7 -4.16 -10.98 -24.51
C ARG A 7 -3.49 -10.20 -23.39
N HIS A 8 -3.91 -10.45 -22.16
CA HIS A 8 -3.13 -10.07 -21.00
C HIS A 8 -1.88 -10.97 -21.06
N ALA A 9 -0.73 -10.38 -21.34
CA ALA A 9 0.54 -11.01 -21.00
C ALA A 9 0.48 -11.46 -19.53
N PRO A 10 1.15 -12.55 -19.14
CA PRO A 10 1.22 -12.93 -17.73
C PRO A 10 1.97 -11.82 -17.00
N GLY A 11 1.22 -10.85 -16.48
CA GLY A 11 1.76 -9.85 -15.58
C GLY A 11 2.34 -10.54 -14.35
N PRO A 12 3.14 -9.82 -13.55
CA PRO A 12 3.64 -10.36 -12.29
C PRO A 12 2.50 -11.02 -11.51
N SER A 13 2.75 -12.17 -10.89
CA SER A 13 1.73 -12.94 -10.16
C SER A 13 1.09 -12.14 -9.02
N ARG A 14 1.69 -11.00 -8.64
CA ARG A 14 1.23 -10.01 -7.66
C ARG A 14 1.32 -8.60 -8.27
N CYS A 15 0.55 -7.64 -7.74
CA CYS A 15 0.58 -6.25 -8.22
C CYS A 15 1.92 -5.57 -7.92
N LEU A 16 2.23 -4.47 -8.61
CA LEU A 16 3.50 -3.75 -8.45
C LEU A 16 3.65 -3.12 -7.05
N ALA A 17 2.54 -2.78 -6.39
CA ALA A 17 2.58 -2.29 -5.02
C ALA A 17 2.89 -3.39 -3.97
N ALA A 18 2.93 -4.67 -4.36
CA ALA A 18 3.18 -5.76 -3.44
C ALA A 18 4.69 -5.87 -3.17
N HIS A 19 5.11 -5.58 -1.93
CA HIS A 19 6.51 -5.75 -1.55
C HIS A 19 6.95 -7.21 -1.76
N PRO A 20 8.17 -7.48 -2.25
CA PRO A 20 8.66 -8.83 -2.51
C PRO A 20 8.54 -9.77 -1.29
N GLU A 21 8.75 -9.23 -0.10
CA GLU A 21 8.71 -9.97 1.16
C GLU A 21 7.33 -10.02 1.84
N ASP A 22 6.36 -9.23 1.37
CA ASP A 22 4.99 -9.37 1.86
C ASP A 22 4.47 -10.74 1.35
N PRO A 23 4.09 -11.70 2.20
CA PRO A 23 3.67 -13.03 1.73
C PRO A 23 2.21 -13.05 1.24
N THR A 24 1.46 -11.96 1.40
CA THR A 24 0.02 -11.95 1.14
C THR A 24 -0.31 -11.86 -0.34
N ASN A 25 -1.36 -12.58 -0.74
CA ASN A 25 -1.95 -12.51 -2.08
C ASN A 25 -2.63 -11.15 -2.33
N CYS A 26 -2.76 -10.76 -3.59
CA CYS A 26 -3.54 -9.58 -3.94
C CYS A 26 -5.02 -9.80 -3.63
N ALA A 27 -5.72 -8.74 -3.24
CA ALA A 27 -7.16 -8.73 -3.05
C ALA A 27 -7.80 -7.71 -4.01
N GLY A 28 -8.51 -8.20 -5.03
CA GLY A 28 -9.16 -7.36 -6.04
C GLY A 28 -8.26 -6.93 -7.21
N PRO A 29 -8.68 -5.92 -8.00
CA PRO A 29 -7.94 -5.44 -9.18
C PRO A 29 -6.54 -4.95 -8.83
N ARG A 30 -5.55 -5.26 -9.68
CA ARG A 30 -4.11 -5.02 -9.41
C ARG A 30 -3.65 -3.61 -9.75
N ASP A 31 -4.54 -2.80 -10.28
CA ASP A 31 -4.37 -1.41 -10.69
C ASP A 31 -5.41 -0.49 -10.03
N ALA A 32 -6.07 -0.95 -8.96
CA ALA A 32 -7.12 -0.22 -8.26
C ALA A 32 -6.64 1.11 -7.67
N VAL A 33 -5.37 1.19 -7.28
CA VAL A 33 -4.73 2.34 -6.62
C VAL A 33 -3.35 2.57 -7.21
N ILE A 34 -2.92 3.83 -7.31
CA ILE A 34 -1.55 4.19 -7.66
C ILE A 34 -0.88 4.81 -6.42
N ILE A 35 0.27 4.28 -6.02
CA ILE A 35 1.13 4.89 -5.00
C ILE A 35 2.25 5.65 -5.69
N LEU A 36 2.46 6.89 -5.26
CA LEU A 36 3.61 7.73 -5.61
C LEU A 36 4.55 7.78 -4.41
N ASP A 37 5.83 7.49 -4.60
CA ASP A 37 6.82 7.75 -3.56
C ASP A 37 7.24 9.24 -3.52
N SER A 38 8.17 9.57 -2.63
CA SER A 38 8.70 10.94 -2.47
C SER A 38 9.54 11.42 -3.68
N HIS A 39 9.98 10.51 -4.54
CA HIS A 39 10.75 10.79 -5.75
C HIS A 39 9.86 10.87 -7.00
N GLY A 40 8.59 10.49 -6.89
CA GLY A 40 7.61 10.50 -7.98
C GLY A 40 7.51 9.16 -8.73
N ASP A 41 8.17 8.11 -8.25
CA ASP A 41 8.03 6.76 -8.80
C ASP A 41 6.66 6.19 -8.48
N LYS A 42 6.10 5.43 -9.44
CA LYS A 42 4.72 4.96 -9.40
C LYS A 42 4.63 3.45 -9.26
N ALA A 43 3.79 3.00 -8.34
CA ALA A 43 3.42 1.59 -8.20
C ALA A 43 1.90 1.43 -8.25
N ALA A 44 1.40 0.73 -9.27
CA ALA A 44 0.00 0.33 -9.36
C ALA A 44 -0.26 -0.91 -8.47
N GLY A 45 -1.34 -0.86 -7.70
CA GLY A 45 -1.64 -1.84 -6.67
C GLY A 45 -3.11 -2.14 -6.47
N CYS A 46 -3.40 -3.30 -5.88
CA CYS A 46 -4.69 -3.53 -5.22
C CYS A 46 -4.78 -2.74 -3.91
N GLU A 47 -5.99 -2.51 -3.39
CA GLU A 47 -6.21 -1.75 -2.15
C GLU A 47 -5.37 -2.28 -0.97
N HIS A 48 -5.28 -3.60 -0.85
CA HIS A 48 -4.54 -4.28 0.21
C HIS A 48 -3.04 -3.96 0.19
N HIS A 49 -2.38 -4.17 -0.95
CA HIS A 49 -0.94 -3.91 -1.08
C HIS A 49 -0.62 -2.42 -1.17
N ALA A 50 -1.49 -1.62 -1.77
CA ALA A 50 -1.33 -0.17 -1.80
C ALA A 50 -1.36 0.45 -0.39
N ALA A 51 -2.29 0.01 0.47
CA ALA A 51 -2.34 0.46 1.86
C ALA A 51 -1.07 0.11 2.65
N ARG A 52 -0.56 -1.12 2.47
CA ARG A 52 0.68 -1.58 3.14
C ARG A 52 1.93 -0.87 2.63
N LEU A 53 2.02 -0.64 1.32
CA LEU A 53 3.12 0.12 0.71
C LEU A 53 3.10 1.58 1.21
N LEU A 54 1.93 2.23 1.18
CA LEU A 54 1.75 3.60 1.66
C LEU A 54 2.06 3.75 3.16
N ALA A 55 1.81 2.72 3.96
CA ALA A 55 2.19 2.71 5.37
C ALA A 55 3.71 2.57 5.58
N SER A 56 4.44 2.03 4.60
CA SER A 56 5.88 1.72 4.73
C SER A 56 6.79 2.79 4.12
N LEU A 57 6.26 3.64 3.22
CA LEU A 57 7.01 4.71 2.58
C LEU A 57 6.79 6.05 3.27
N ASP A 58 7.88 6.75 3.58
CA ASP A 58 7.81 8.12 4.03
C ASP A 58 7.56 9.08 2.86
N GLY A 59 6.71 10.10 3.08
CA GLY A 59 6.34 11.08 2.06
C GLY A 59 5.50 10.57 0.88
N ALA A 60 5.13 9.28 0.85
CA ALA A 60 4.32 8.71 -0.22
C ALA A 60 2.88 9.25 -0.26
N ARG A 61 2.30 9.26 -1.47
CA ARG A 61 0.96 9.75 -1.77
C ARG A 61 0.15 8.70 -2.50
N VAL A 62 -1.17 8.81 -2.39
CA VAL A 62 -2.12 7.95 -3.11
C VAL A 62 -2.77 8.72 -4.24
N GLU A 63 -2.97 8.06 -5.38
CA GLU A 63 -3.72 8.56 -6.52
C GLU A 63 -4.80 7.55 -6.93
N PRO A 64 -5.91 8.02 -7.53
CA PRO A 64 -6.93 7.14 -8.11
C PRO A 64 -6.35 6.18 -9.15
N GLY A 65 -6.74 4.90 -9.08
CA GLY A 65 -6.49 3.90 -10.10
C GLY A 65 -7.77 3.48 -10.83
N SER A 66 -7.87 2.21 -11.18
CA SER A 66 -8.98 1.65 -11.97
C SER A 66 -10.31 1.55 -11.21
N VAL A 67 -10.28 1.57 -9.87
CA VAL A 67 -11.47 1.36 -9.03
C VAL A 67 -11.84 2.67 -8.29
N PRO A 68 -13.01 3.26 -8.56
CA PRO A 68 -13.48 4.44 -7.85
C PRO A 68 -13.52 4.24 -6.32
N GLY A 69 -12.97 5.22 -5.60
CA GLY A 69 -12.91 5.23 -4.13
C GLY A 69 -11.87 4.29 -3.51
N ALA A 70 -11.20 3.43 -4.29
CA ALA A 70 -10.16 2.54 -3.78
C ALA A 70 -8.98 3.29 -3.16
N ALA A 71 -8.57 4.41 -3.77
CA ALA A 71 -7.51 5.27 -3.24
C ALA A 71 -7.84 5.79 -1.83
N ALA A 72 -9.06 6.26 -1.60
CA ALA A 72 -9.50 6.76 -0.30
C ALA A 72 -9.55 5.65 0.77
N ARG A 73 -10.07 4.47 0.41
CA ARG A 73 -10.09 3.30 1.31
C ARG A 73 -8.68 2.82 1.66
N ALA A 74 -7.78 2.76 0.68
CA ALA A 74 -6.40 2.37 0.91
C ALA A 74 -5.66 3.39 1.81
N PHE A 75 -5.88 4.69 1.59
CA PHE A 75 -5.34 5.75 2.45
C PHE A 75 -5.81 5.63 3.89
N GLN A 76 -7.12 5.43 4.10
CA GLN A 76 -7.69 5.24 5.42
C GLN A 76 -7.15 3.99 6.11
N ALA A 77 -7.06 2.87 5.39
CA ALA A 77 -6.50 1.63 5.92
C ALA A 77 -5.03 1.80 6.36
N ALA A 78 -4.22 2.49 5.55
CA ALA A 78 -2.79 2.71 5.80
C ALA A 78 -2.51 3.42 7.13
N ASP A 79 -3.43 4.25 7.64
CA ASP A 79 -3.26 4.97 8.91
C ASP A 79 -3.12 4.02 10.12
N SER A 80 -3.75 2.86 10.06
CA SER A 80 -3.74 1.82 11.09
C SER A 80 -2.71 0.72 10.86
N ILE A 81 -2.03 0.73 9.72
CA ILE A 81 -1.04 -0.29 9.35
C ILE A 81 0.34 0.18 9.82
N ARG A 82 1.08 -0.72 10.47
CA ARG A 82 2.49 -0.48 10.80
C ARG A 82 3.37 -0.63 9.54
N PRO A 83 4.43 0.18 9.38
CA PRO A 83 5.43 -0.01 8.33
C PRO A 83 5.95 -1.47 8.30
N PHE A 84 6.12 -2.02 7.11
CA PHE A 84 6.60 -3.39 6.90
C PHE A 84 5.87 -4.44 7.76
N CYS A 85 4.53 -4.35 7.81
CA CYS A 85 3.68 -5.15 8.72
C CYS A 85 3.81 -6.68 8.63
N TRP A 86 4.47 -7.22 7.59
CA TRP A 86 4.81 -8.64 7.49
C TRP A 86 5.93 -9.07 8.45
N TYR A 87 6.71 -8.13 8.99
CA TYR A 87 7.69 -8.39 10.04
C TYR A 87 7.03 -8.40 11.43
N MET A 88 6.47 -9.54 11.81
CA MET A 88 5.72 -9.68 13.06
C MET A 88 6.61 -9.66 14.31
N SER A 89 7.85 -10.19 14.21
CA SER A 89 8.78 -10.37 15.33
C SER A 89 9.83 -9.26 15.48
N ALA A 90 9.91 -8.31 14.55
CA ALA A 90 10.89 -7.22 14.64
C ALA A 90 10.62 -6.34 15.86
N PRO A 91 11.64 -6.04 16.70
CA PRO A 91 11.51 -5.09 17.80
C PRO A 91 11.04 -3.71 17.30
N ARG A 92 10.16 -3.08 18.08
CA ARG A 92 9.62 -1.74 17.81
C ARG A 92 10.00 -0.81 18.95
N THR A 93 11.09 -0.08 18.77
CA THR A 93 11.65 0.86 19.76
C THR A 93 11.56 2.31 19.30
N GLU A 94 11.31 2.55 18.01
CA GLU A 94 11.27 3.87 17.39
C GLU A 94 9.88 4.24 16.86
N SER A 95 9.57 5.54 16.83
CA SER A 95 8.31 6.07 16.26
C SER A 95 8.10 5.67 14.80
N SER A 96 9.16 5.57 14.01
CA SER A 96 9.12 5.17 12.59
C SER A 96 8.70 3.71 12.37
N GLN A 97 8.57 2.92 13.44
CA GLN A 97 8.14 1.52 13.40
C GLN A 97 6.67 1.33 13.81
N LEU A 98 6.02 2.42 14.24
CA LEU A 98 4.61 2.46 14.63
C LEU A 98 3.73 2.85 13.44
N SER A 99 2.46 2.47 13.49
CA SER A 99 1.47 3.04 12.58
C SER A 99 1.27 4.53 12.88
N ARG A 100 0.74 5.29 11.91
CA ARG A 100 0.46 6.72 12.09
C ARG A 100 -0.51 6.97 13.25
N ALA A 101 -1.51 6.11 13.42
CA ALA A 101 -2.45 6.17 14.53
C ALA A 101 -1.79 5.94 15.90
N GLU A 102 -0.89 4.96 16.01
CA GLU A 102 -0.14 4.67 17.24
C GLU A 102 0.82 5.81 17.58
N ASP A 103 1.56 6.32 16.60
CA ASP A 103 2.52 7.41 16.82
C ASP A 103 1.81 8.71 17.25
N ARG A 104 0.65 9.04 16.64
CA ARG A 104 -0.19 10.16 17.11
C ARG A 104 -0.63 9.97 18.56
N SER A 105 -1.08 8.77 18.91
CA SER A 105 -1.53 8.46 20.28
C SER A 105 -0.38 8.58 21.29
N ALA A 106 0.81 8.04 20.95
CA ALA A 106 2.00 8.13 21.78
C ALA A 106 2.47 9.58 22.00
N ARG A 107 2.35 10.45 20.99
CA ARG A 107 2.66 11.89 21.10
C ARG A 107 1.66 12.62 21.99
N ASN A 108 0.37 12.32 21.88
CA ASN A 108 -0.67 12.94 22.71
C ASN A 108 -0.53 12.63 24.20
N HIS A 109 0.01 11.46 24.56
CA HIS A 109 0.23 11.06 25.96
C HIS A 109 1.51 11.63 26.60
N ARG A 110 2.36 12.33 25.83
CA ARG A 110 3.60 12.95 26.34
C ARG A 110 3.39 14.40 26.82
N HIS A 111 2.16 14.90 26.78
CA HIS A 111 1.73 16.23 27.22
C HIS A 111 0.80 16.11 28.43
#